data_AF-A0A7X7C1W5-F1
#
_entry.id   AF-A0A7X7C1W5-F1
#
_cell.length_a   1.000
_cell.length_b   1.000
_cell.length_c   1.000
_cell.angle_alpha   90.00
_cell.angle_beta   90.00
_cell.angle_gamma   90.00
#
_symmetry.space_group_name_H-M   'P 1'
#
loop_
_entity.id
_entity.type
_entity.pdbx_description
1 polymer ?
#
loop_
_entity_poly.entity_id
_entity_poly.type
_entity_poly.pdbx_seq_one_letter_code
_entity_poly.pdbx_strand_id
1 'polypeptide(L)'
;MSENNKNNIHTDKKSNSDENKPVVKNNTENTSTENSSKDNSTSENKPVSRGRRDALKTLATVPVLGAMAYGVYKKRKNEIFNRSAADMFHFPTEVAPFAASTGDGEAIRIGIIGTGIRGKQLLSGLGFSSPTEVQELINLNKADSTNKRYQDFIEQEDLNVKITAVCDIFDVHAEEGIAAGANIYREGLNGKYGDSPKRYLNYKELLAADDVDAVVIASPDHWHGQMTMDAVRAGKHVYLEK
;
A
#
# COMPACT_ATOMS: atom_id res chain seq x y z
N MET A 1 -22.42 7.58 52.06
CA MET A 1 -23.59 8.42 51.72
C MET A 1 -23.31 8.96 50.32
N SER A 2 -23.92 8.58 49.20
CA SER A 2 -25.16 7.86 48.79
C SER A 2 -24.87 7.45 47.33
N GLU A 3 -24.90 6.17 46.89
CA GLU A 3 -26.07 5.46 46.29
C GLU A 3 -26.93 6.33 45.36
N ASN A 4 -27.38 5.97 44.14
CA ASN A 4 -27.60 4.75 43.35
C ASN A 4 -27.66 5.23 41.86
N ASN A 5 -27.52 4.43 40.79
CA ASN A 5 -28.54 3.48 40.35
C ASN A 5 -28.04 2.64 39.15
N LYS A 6 -28.16 1.31 39.27
CA LYS A 6 -28.09 0.33 38.19
C LYS A 6 -29.48 0.18 37.57
N ASN A 7 -29.59 -0.16 36.29
CA ASN A 7 -30.65 -1.04 35.81
C ASN A 7 -30.21 -1.78 34.53
N ASN A 8 -30.62 -3.05 34.48
CA ASN A 8 -30.16 -4.14 33.64
C ASN A 8 -31.42 -4.93 33.22
N ILE A 9 -31.61 -5.28 31.93
CA ILE A 9 -32.60 -6.27 31.44
C ILE A 9 -32.03 -6.85 30.11
N HIS A 10 -31.53 -8.11 30.00
CA HIS A 10 -32.22 -9.41 29.72
C HIS A 10 -33.05 -9.41 28.40
N THR A 11 -33.09 -10.38 27.47
CA THR A 11 -32.68 -11.80 27.36
C THR A 11 -32.90 -12.32 25.92
N ASP A 12 -32.10 -13.33 25.54
CA ASP A 12 -32.26 -14.48 24.60
C ASP A 12 -33.54 -14.73 23.76
N LYS A 13 -33.37 -15.23 22.50
CA LYS A 13 -33.55 -16.66 22.10
C LYS A 13 -33.67 -16.93 20.58
N LYS A 14 -33.02 -18.05 20.16
CA LYS A 14 -33.40 -19.12 19.17
C LYS A 14 -33.57 -18.76 17.69
N SER A 15 -32.82 -19.33 16.74
CA SER A 15 -32.75 -20.72 16.22
C SER A 15 -34.03 -21.24 15.55
N ASN A 16 -34.01 -21.44 14.22
CA ASN A 16 -34.35 -22.75 13.62
C ASN A 16 -34.03 -22.82 12.12
N SER A 17 -33.51 -23.99 11.76
CA SER A 17 -33.36 -24.60 10.44
C SER A 17 -34.70 -25.08 9.87
N ASP A 18 -34.68 -25.42 8.57
CA ASP A 18 -35.32 -26.59 7.91
C ASP A 18 -35.69 -26.19 6.46
N GLU A 19 -34.94 -26.64 5.46
CA GLU A 19 -35.25 -27.83 4.63
C GLU A 19 -36.67 -27.85 4.05
N ASN A 20 -36.79 -27.66 2.72
CA ASN A 20 -37.43 -28.66 1.86
C ASN A 20 -37.31 -28.37 0.36
N LYS A 21 -36.93 -29.41 -0.38
CA LYS A 21 -37.04 -29.57 -1.83
C LYS A 21 -38.29 -30.43 -2.10
N PRO A 22 -38.91 -30.34 -3.29
CA PRO A 22 -39.19 -31.60 -3.97
C PRO A 22 -38.87 -31.59 -5.48
N VAL A 23 -38.73 -32.81 -5.99
CA VAL A 23 -38.45 -33.24 -7.36
C VAL A 23 -39.70 -33.93 -7.91
N VAL A 24 -40.14 -33.63 -9.14
CA VAL A 24 -40.92 -34.49 -10.08
C VAL A 24 -40.74 -33.85 -11.48
N LYS A 25 -40.05 -34.35 -12.52
CA LYS A 25 -40.10 -35.55 -13.41
C LYS A 25 -41.33 -35.69 -14.33
N ASN A 26 -41.04 -35.80 -15.64
CA ASN A 26 -41.68 -36.60 -16.72
C ASN A 26 -42.02 -35.77 -17.98
N ASN A 27 -41.39 -36.01 -19.14
CA ASN A 27 -41.65 -37.08 -20.15
C ASN A 27 -42.87 -36.72 -21.03
N THR A 28 -43.00 -36.91 -22.35
CA THR A 28 -42.29 -37.57 -23.46
C THR A 28 -42.96 -37.06 -24.77
N GLU A 29 -42.55 -37.61 -25.93
CA GLU A 29 -43.33 -37.88 -27.18
C GLU A 29 -42.91 -37.06 -28.42
N ASN A 30 -42.84 -37.63 -29.63
CA ASN A 30 -42.68 -39.00 -30.14
C ASN A 30 -42.46 -38.92 -31.68
N THR A 31 -41.66 -39.84 -32.25
CA THR A 31 -41.81 -40.61 -33.52
C THR A 31 -42.29 -39.93 -34.83
N SER A 32 -41.87 -40.29 -36.05
CA SER A 32 -41.88 -41.62 -36.72
C SER A 32 -41.22 -41.48 -38.14
N THR A 33 -40.31 -42.39 -38.57
CA THR A 33 -40.42 -43.43 -39.65
C THR A 33 -40.77 -42.92 -41.07
N GLU A 34 -40.08 -43.29 -42.18
CA GLU A 34 -39.98 -44.62 -42.83
C GLU A 34 -38.92 -44.70 -43.98
N ASN A 35 -38.35 -45.91 -44.18
CA ASN A 35 -38.01 -46.74 -45.38
C ASN A 35 -37.66 -46.11 -46.77
N SER A 36 -36.88 -46.69 -47.71
CA SER A 36 -36.12 -47.95 -47.92
C SER A 36 -35.33 -47.84 -49.26
N SER A 37 -34.34 -48.72 -49.46
CA SER A 37 -33.91 -49.35 -50.75
C SER A 37 -32.53 -48.98 -51.34
N LYS A 38 -31.80 -50.05 -51.71
CA LYS A 38 -30.42 -50.16 -52.23
C LYS A 38 -30.27 -49.66 -53.67
N ASP A 39 -29.09 -49.14 -54.02
CA ASP A 39 -28.24 -49.68 -55.11
C ASP A 39 -26.83 -49.05 -55.14
N ASN A 40 -25.85 -49.88 -55.50
CA ASN A 40 -24.42 -49.53 -55.62
C ASN A 40 -24.12 -48.80 -56.94
N SER A 41 -23.38 -47.69 -56.89
CA SER A 41 -22.21 -47.45 -57.76
C SER A 41 -21.52 -46.11 -57.45
N THR A 42 -20.20 -46.16 -57.56
CA THR A 42 -19.15 -45.15 -57.38
C THR A 42 -19.40 -43.75 -57.98
N SER A 43 -19.19 -42.69 -57.19
CA SER A 43 -18.11 -41.69 -57.36
C SER A 43 -18.33 -40.43 -56.50
N GLU A 44 -17.23 -40.00 -55.87
CA GLU A 44 -16.92 -38.76 -55.12
C GLU A 44 -18.03 -37.82 -54.61
N ASN A 45 -18.15 -37.71 -53.29
CA ASN A 45 -18.85 -36.60 -52.62
C ASN A 45 -17.98 -35.98 -51.50
N LYS A 46 -17.64 -34.69 -51.62
CA LYS A 46 -16.90 -33.90 -50.62
C LYS A 46 -17.72 -33.68 -49.34
N PRO A 47 -17.12 -33.68 -48.14
CA PRO A 47 -17.75 -33.10 -46.95
C PRO A 47 -17.06 -31.78 -46.53
N VAL A 48 -17.83 -30.72 -46.33
CA VAL A 48 -17.36 -29.50 -45.64
C VAL A 48 -18.13 -29.34 -44.33
N SER A 49 -17.44 -29.35 -43.19
CA SER A 49 -17.66 -28.43 -42.04
C SER A 49 -16.74 -28.73 -40.83
N ARG A 50 -15.43 -28.89 -41.06
CA ARG A 50 -14.39 -28.73 -40.00
C ARG A 50 -13.37 -27.65 -40.37
N GLY A 51 -12.97 -27.61 -41.63
CA GLY A 51 -12.00 -26.64 -42.14
C GLY A 51 -12.39 -25.16 -42.01
N ARG A 52 -13.67 -24.79 -42.04
CA ARG A 52 -14.09 -23.37 -41.89
C ARG A 52 -13.97 -22.87 -40.45
N ARG A 53 -14.33 -23.70 -39.47
CA ARG A 53 -14.19 -23.36 -38.04
C ARG A 53 -12.73 -23.30 -37.64
N ASP A 54 -11.94 -24.25 -38.13
CA ASP A 54 -10.50 -24.27 -37.87
C ASP A 54 -9.79 -23.14 -38.63
N ALA A 55 -10.20 -22.81 -39.85
CA ALA A 55 -9.72 -21.63 -40.57
C ALA A 55 -10.09 -20.31 -39.87
N LEU A 56 -11.28 -20.21 -39.28
CA LEU A 56 -11.66 -19.02 -38.49
C LEU A 56 -10.88 -18.92 -37.18
N LYS A 57 -10.61 -20.07 -36.53
CA LYS A 57 -9.75 -20.12 -35.34
C LYS A 57 -8.31 -19.74 -35.67
N THR A 58 -7.75 -20.23 -36.78
CA THR A 58 -6.41 -19.85 -37.21
C THR A 58 -6.34 -18.39 -37.65
N LEU A 59 -7.36 -17.88 -38.34
CA LEU A 59 -7.47 -16.46 -38.71
C LEU A 59 -7.53 -15.55 -37.48
N ALA A 60 -8.11 -16.01 -36.37
CA ALA A 60 -8.15 -15.27 -35.12
C ALA A 60 -6.87 -15.38 -34.27
N THR A 61 -6.20 -16.54 -34.28
CA THR A 61 -4.99 -16.76 -33.45
C THR A 61 -3.72 -16.23 -34.07
N VAL A 62 -3.60 -16.23 -35.41
CA VAL A 62 -2.40 -15.75 -36.12
C VAL A 62 -2.10 -14.26 -35.84
N PRO A 63 -3.08 -13.34 -35.88
CA PRO A 63 -2.84 -11.93 -35.54
C PRO A 63 -2.44 -11.71 -34.08
N VAL A 64 -3.07 -12.45 -33.14
CA VAL A 64 -2.79 -12.33 -31.71
C VAL A 64 -1.38 -12.85 -31.38
N LEU A 65 -0.99 -14.00 -31.92
CA LEU A 65 0.36 -14.54 -31.77
C LEU A 65 1.40 -13.66 -32.47
N GLY A 66 1.06 -13.08 -33.63
CA GLY A 66 1.91 -12.11 -34.31
C GLY A 66 2.15 -10.84 -33.48
N ALA A 67 1.10 -10.29 -32.89
CA ALA A 67 1.19 -9.12 -32.00
C ALA A 67 1.99 -9.43 -30.74
N MET A 68 1.79 -10.62 -30.13
CA MET A 68 2.55 -11.06 -28.97
C MET A 68 4.03 -11.28 -29.31
N ALA A 69 4.33 -11.94 -30.42
CA ALA A 69 5.71 -12.15 -30.89
C ALA A 69 6.40 -10.82 -31.23
N TYR A 70 5.69 -9.88 -31.85
CA TYR A 70 6.18 -8.53 -32.10
C TYR A 70 6.43 -7.76 -30.80
N GLY A 71 5.54 -7.88 -29.81
CA GLY A 71 5.70 -7.31 -28.48
C GLY A 71 6.93 -7.86 -27.76
N VAL A 72 7.14 -9.18 -27.79
CA VAL A 72 8.33 -9.85 -27.22
C VAL A 72 9.60 -9.42 -27.96
N TYR A 73 9.57 -9.34 -29.29
CA TYR A 73 10.70 -8.88 -30.09
C TYR A 73 11.06 -7.41 -29.78
N LYS A 74 10.06 -6.52 -29.71
CA LYS A 74 10.26 -5.10 -29.37
C LYS A 74 10.79 -4.95 -27.94
N LYS A 75 10.25 -5.71 -26.98
CA LYS A 75 10.72 -5.73 -25.59
C LYS A 75 12.18 -6.19 -25.51
N ARG A 76 12.52 -7.30 -26.17
CA ARG A 76 13.89 -7.84 -26.19
C ARG A 76 14.88 -6.89 -26.85
N LYS A 77 14.50 -6.23 -27.96
CA LYS A 77 15.35 -5.22 -28.62
C LYS A 77 15.58 -4.01 -27.72
N ASN A 78 14.56 -3.57 -27.00
CA ASN A 78 14.65 -2.43 -26.08
C ASN A 78 15.51 -2.76 -24.84
N GLU A 79 15.37 -3.97 -24.29
CA GLU A 79 16.21 -4.44 -23.17
C GLU A 79 17.69 -4.58 -23.56
N ILE A 80 17.98 -5.11 -24.77
CA ILE A 80 19.36 -5.18 -25.29
C ILE A 80 19.93 -3.78 -25.51
N PHE A 81 19.14 -2.86 -26.08
CA PHE A 81 19.56 -1.47 -26.26
C PHE A 81 19.84 -0.78 -24.92
N ASN A 82 18.93 -0.92 -23.94
CA ASN A 82 19.11 -0.36 -22.60
C ASN A 82 20.32 -0.94 -21.87
N ARG A 83 20.59 -2.25 -22.00
CA ARG A 83 21.82 -2.86 -21.47
C ARG A 83 23.06 -2.32 -22.16
N SER A 84 23.05 -2.21 -23.50
CA SER A 84 24.20 -1.67 -24.24
C SER A 84 24.47 -0.19 -23.95
N ALA A 85 23.43 0.59 -23.67
CA ALA A 85 23.56 1.97 -23.22
C ALA A 85 24.13 2.02 -21.79
N ALA A 86 23.62 1.19 -20.87
CA ALA A 86 24.14 1.11 -19.50
C ALA A 86 25.62 0.72 -19.45
N ASP A 87 26.03 -0.29 -20.24
CA ASP A 87 27.43 -0.71 -20.39
C ASP A 87 28.31 0.40 -21.02
N MET A 88 27.81 1.07 -22.06
CA MET A 88 28.52 2.18 -22.72
C MET A 88 28.82 3.34 -21.75
N PHE A 89 27.87 3.64 -20.86
CA PHE A 89 28.02 4.69 -19.86
C PHE A 89 28.60 4.21 -18.53
N HIS A 90 29.09 2.96 -18.44
CA HIS A 90 29.67 2.37 -17.23
C HIS A 90 28.76 2.53 -16.00
N PHE A 91 27.44 2.52 -16.19
CA PHE A 91 26.52 2.47 -15.05
C PHE A 91 26.63 1.07 -14.45
N PRO A 92 27.01 0.92 -13.16
CA PRO A 92 26.99 -0.38 -12.52
C PRO A 92 25.58 -0.96 -12.63
N THR A 93 25.47 -2.08 -13.35
CA THR A 93 24.19 -2.78 -13.60
C THR A 93 23.74 -3.57 -12.37
N GLU A 94 24.63 -3.75 -11.41
CA GLU A 94 24.31 -4.27 -10.10
C GLU A 94 23.61 -3.18 -9.30
N VAL A 95 22.29 -3.27 -9.23
CA VAL A 95 21.54 -2.61 -8.16
C VAL A 95 22.19 -3.11 -6.88
N ALA A 96 22.89 -2.24 -6.16
CA ALA A 96 23.54 -2.62 -4.91
C ALA A 96 22.50 -3.35 -4.06
N PRO A 97 22.79 -4.58 -3.58
CA PRO A 97 21.83 -5.30 -2.78
C PRO A 97 21.48 -4.42 -1.60
N PHE A 98 20.19 -4.09 -1.51
CA PHE A 98 19.67 -3.37 -0.37
C PHE A 98 19.98 -4.19 0.88
N ALA A 99 20.84 -3.67 1.75
CA ALA A 99 21.10 -4.28 3.04
C ALA A 99 19.88 -3.97 3.91
N ALA A 100 19.01 -4.96 4.09
CA ALA A 100 17.89 -4.84 5.01
C ALA A 100 18.42 -4.38 6.38
N SER A 101 17.79 -3.35 6.94
CA SER A 101 18.06 -2.88 8.31
C SER A 101 17.90 -4.07 9.26
N THR A 102 19.01 -4.62 9.72
CA THR A 102 19.02 -5.61 10.80
C THR A 102 18.78 -4.85 12.11
N GLY A 103 17.51 -4.70 12.47
CA GLY A 103 17.02 -3.97 13.65
C GLY A 103 17.28 -4.68 14.98
N ASP A 104 18.55 -4.95 15.30
CA ASP A 104 18.97 -5.51 16.61
C ASP A 104 19.51 -4.42 17.56
N GLY A 105 19.48 -3.15 17.13
CA GLY A 105 19.90 -1.99 17.93
C GLY A 105 18.73 -1.26 18.61
N GLU A 106 19.04 -0.45 19.62
CA GLU A 106 18.06 0.45 20.23
C GLU A 106 17.53 1.46 19.19
N ALA A 107 16.21 1.70 19.21
CA ALA A 107 15.58 2.63 18.28
C ALA A 107 16.06 4.07 18.53
N ILE A 108 16.40 4.80 17.48
CA ILE A 108 16.84 6.20 17.59
C ILE A 108 15.64 7.08 17.97
N ARG A 109 15.78 7.85 19.04
CA ARG A 109 14.74 8.74 19.55
C ARG A 109 14.83 10.09 18.85
N ILE A 110 13.81 10.44 18.09
CA ILE A 110 13.76 11.63 17.25
C ILE A 110 12.84 12.69 17.89
N GLY A 111 13.35 13.90 17.99
CA GLY A 111 12.55 15.10 18.23
C GLY A 111 12.27 15.83 16.92
N ILE A 112 11.02 16.23 16.67
CA ILE A 112 10.67 17.06 15.51
C ILE A 112 10.43 18.52 15.94
N ILE A 113 11.08 19.46 15.25
CA ILE A 113 10.93 20.90 15.46
C ILE A 113 10.26 21.48 14.21
N GLY A 114 8.98 21.84 14.34
CA GLY A 114 8.11 22.27 13.24
C GLY A 114 7.31 21.12 12.65
N THR A 115 6.01 21.10 12.90
CA THR A 115 5.02 20.12 12.39
C THR A 115 3.99 20.76 11.46
N GLY A 116 4.43 21.78 10.72
CA GLY A 116 3.72 22.32 9.56
C GLY A 116 3.76 21.36 8.36
N ILE A 117 3.51 21.90 7.16
CA ILE A 117 3.39 21.09 5.93
C ILE A 117 4.62 20.20 5.69
N ARG A 118 5.83 20.76 5.79
CA ARG A 118 7.07 20.00 5.61
C ARG A 118 7.33 19.02 6.74
N GLY A 119 7.10 19.43 7.99
CA GLY A 119 7.23 18.55 9.16
C GLY A 119 6.39 17.28 9.04
N LYS A 120 5.12 17.40 8.60
CA LYS A 120 4.24 16.24 8.36
C LYS A 120 4.75 15.32 7.25
N GLN A 121 5.26 15.89 6.16
CA GLN A 121 5.86 15.12 5.07
C GLN A 121 7.12 14.38 5.51
N LEU A 122 7.95 15.01 6.34
CA LEU A 122 9.14 14.39 6.91
C LEU A 122 8.77 13.29 7.91
N LEU A 123 7.76 13.49 8.76
CA LEU A 123 7.20 12.43 9.60
C LEU A 123 6.73 11.25 8.74
N SER A 124 6.01 11.53 7.65
CA SER A 124 5.53 10.49 6.74
C SER A 124 6.68 9.74 6.05
N GLY A 125 7.80 10.42 5.76
CA GLY A 125 9.02 9.79 5.24
C GLY A 125 9.79 8.98 6.29
N LEU A 126 9.59 9.28 7.57
CA LEU A 126 10.08 8.49 8.70
C LEU A 126 9.14 7.33 9.07
N GLY A 127 8.02 7.16 8.36
CA GLY A 127 7.04 6.11 8.63
C GLY A 127 5.95 6.47 9.64
N PHE A 128 5.77 7.76 9.97
CA PHE A 128 4.78 8.25 10.92
C PHE A 128 3.78 9.18 10.23
N SER A 129 2.49 8.91 10.38
CA SER A 129 1.42 9.79 9.87
C SER A 129 0.24 9.73 10.81
N SER A 130 -0.53 10.82 10.88
CA SER A 130 -1.63 10.89 11.83
C SER A 130 -2.70 9.85 11.51
N PRO A 131 -3.46 9.36 12.51
CA PRO A 131 -4.50 8.38 12.25
C PRO A 131 -5.56 8.88 11.26
N THR A 132 -5.78 10.20 11.22
CA THR A 132 -6.66 10.88 10.27
C THR A 132 -6.12 10.79 8.85
N GLU A 133 -4.86 11.15 8.63
CA GLU A 133 -4.19 11.07 7.33
C GLU A 133 -4.14 9.63 6.81
N VAL A 134 -3.81 8.66 7.68
CA VAL A 134 -3.83 7.23 7.32
C VAL A 134 -5.23 6.78 6.92
N GLN A 135 -6.26 7.21 7.65
CA GLN A 135 -7.65 6.88 7.31
C GLN A 135 -8.06 7.48 5.95
N GLU A 136 -7.60 8.68 5.64
CA GLU A 136 -7.81 9.31 4.33
C GLU A 136 -7.12 8.50 3.22
N LEU A 137 -5.87 8.09 3.41
CA LEU A 137 -5.15 7.24 2.45
C LEU A 137 -5.88 5.91 2.20
N ILE A 138 -6.39 5.27 3.25
CA ILE A 138 -7.22 4.06 3.14
C ILE A 138 -8.47 4.33 2.29
N ASN A 139 -9.16 5.44 2.54
CA ASN A 139 -10.39 5.79 1.82
C ASN A 139 -10.11 6.09 0.35
N LEU A 140 -9.03 6.82 0.05
CA LEU A 140 -8.60 7.13 -1.31
C LEU A 140 -8.21 5.87 -2.07
N ASN A 141 -7.48 4.94 -1.46
CA ASN A 141 -7.13 3.65 -2.08
C ASN A 141 -8.37 2.76 -2.33
N LYS A 142 -9.37 2.79 -1.44
CA LYS A 142 -10.65 2.10 -1.64
C LYS A 142 -11.47 2.71 -2.77
N ALA A 143 -11.46 4.03 -2.90
CA ALA A 143 -12.16 4.75 -3.96
C ALA A 143 -11.48 4.56 -5.33
N ASP A 144 -10.16 4.52 -5.36
CA ASP A 144 -9.34 4.34 -6.56
C ASP A 144 -8.17 3.38 -6.29
N SER A 145 -8.29 2.15 -6.81
CA SER A 145 -7.29 1.10 -6.63
C SER A 145 -5.97 1.36 -7.38
N THR A 146 -5.94 2.36 -8.28
CA THR A 146 -4.72 2.82 -8.94
C THR A 146 -3.89 3.75 -8.05
N ASN A 147 -4.51 4.35 -7.02
CA ASN A 147 -3.80 5.16 -6.03
C ASN A 147 -3.02 4.25 -5.07
N LYS A 148 -1.69 4.19 -5.24
CA LYS A 148 -0.80 3.34 -4.44
C LYS A 148 -0.25 3.98 -3.17
N ARG A 149 -0.55 5.25 -2.90
CA ARG A 149 0.05 5.98 -1.76
C ARG A 149 -0.13 5.28 -0.40
N TYR A 150 -1.28 4.68 -0.16
CA TYR A 150 -1.51 3.89 1.05
C TYR A 150 -0.59 2.67 1.12
N GLN A 151 -0.46 1.93 0.02
CA GLN A 151 0.41 0.76 -0.05
C GLN A 151 1.87 1.18 0.11
N ASP A 152 2.30 2.20 -0.61
CA ASP A 152 3.65 2.75 -0.52
C ASP A 152 3.99 3.16 0.94
N PHE A 153 3.04 3.75 1.67
CA PHE A 153 3.22 4.14 3.07
C PHE A 153 3.32 2.94 4.03
N ILE A 154 2.47 1.92 3.86
CA ILE A 154 2.51 0.72 4.69
C ILE A 154 3.75 -0.13 4.39
N GLU A 155 4.19 -0.18 3.14
CA GLU A 155 5.36 -0.93 2.68
C GLU A 155 6.69 -0.24 3.00
N GLN A 156 6.69 1.01 3.49
CA GLN A 156 7.92 1.66 3.96
C GLN A 156 8.60 0.80 5.02
N GLU A 157 9.90 0.63 4.86
CA GLU A 157 10.72 -0.12 5.78
C GLU A 157 10.72 0.50 7.19
N ASP A 158 10.97 -0.34 8.18
CA ASP A 158 11.19 0.13 9.53
C ASP A 158 12.62 0.68 9.66
N LEU A 159 12.72 1.99 9.83
CA LEU A 159 13.99 2.69 10.02
C LEU A 159 14.56 2.52 11.45
N ASN A 160 13.87 1.78 12.33
CA ASN A 160 14.20 1.61 13.75
C ASN A 160 14.34 2.96 14.47
N VAL A 161 13.34 3.82 14.31
CA VAL A 161 13.26 5.15 14.92
C VAL A 161 11.97 5.29 15.72
N LYS A 162 11.94 6.21 16.69
CA LYS A 162 10.73 6.58 17.44
C LYS A 162 10.63 8.09 17.57
N ILE A 163 9.44 8.64 17.44
CA ILE A 163 9.21 10.06 17.73
C ILE A 163 8.96 10.19 19.24
N THR A 164 9.85 10.86 19.96
CA THR A 164 9.73 11.05 21.42
C THR A 164 9.37 12.48 21.79
N ALA A 165 9.64 13.44 20.91
CA ALA A 165 9.40 14.85 21.17
C ALA A 165 8.85 15.59 19.95
N VAL A 166 7.92 16.50 20.18
CA VAL A 166 7.33 17.38 19.16
C VAL A 166 7.39 18.81 19.67
N CYS A 167 7.94 19.71 18.87
CA CYS A 167 7.98 21.15 19.13
C CYS A 167 7.28 21.91 18.01
N ASP A 168 6.17 22.57 18.35
CA ASP A 168 5.48 23.52 17.46
C ASP A 168 4.76 24.58 18.29
N ILE A 169 4.69 25.80 17.74
CA ILE A 169 4.03 26.95 18.36
C ILE A 169 2.51 26.89 18.20
N PHE A 170 2.01 26.21 17.15
CA PHE A 170 0.58 26.08 16.88
C PHE A 170 0.07 24.76 17.45
N ASP A 171 -0.94 24.83 18.32
CA ASP A 171 -1.54 23.66 18.97
C ASP A 171 -1.94 22.58 17.96
N VAL A 172 -2.61 22.98 16.88
CA VAL A 172 -3.08 22.08 15.82
C VAL A 172 -1.94 21.31 15.16
N HIS A 173 -0.78 21.94 14.96
CA HIS A 173 0.39 21.29 14.36
C HIS A 173 1.09 20.38 15.35
N ALA A 174 1.25 20.83 16.60
CA ALA A 174 1.82 20.00 17.66
C ALA A 174 0.99 18.74 17.93
N GLU A 175 -0.33 18.89 18.04
CA GLU A 175 -1.27 17.78 18.26
C GLU A 175 -1.22 16.77 17.11
N GLU A 176 -1.16 17.25 15.86
CA GLU A 176 -1.00 16.34 14.72
C GLU A 176 0.34 15.60 14.75
N GLY A 177 1.43 16.29 15.09
CA GLY A 177 2.75 15.67 15.26
C GLY A 177 2.76 14.59 16.33
N ILE A 178 2.08 14.84 17.44
CA ILE A 178 1.93 13.88 18.55
C ILE A 178 1.11 12.68 18.08
N ALA A 179 -0.02 12.92 17.40
CA ALA A 179 -0.87 11.86 16.87
C ALA A 179 -0.12 10.99 15.86
N ALA A 180 0.67 11.60 14.97
CA ALA A 180 1.49 10.89 14.00
C ALA A 180 2.59 10.06 14.68
N GLY A 181 3.32 10.64 15.64
CA GLY A 181 4.36 9.92 16.38
C GLY A 181 3.84 8.78 17.25
N ALA A 182 2.62 8.91 17.78
CA ALA A 182 1.94 7.85 18.53
C ALA A 182 1.43 6.71 17.61
N ASN A 183 1.19 6.98 16.32
CA ASN A 183 0.66 6.01 15.36
C ASN A 183 1.73 5.05 14.82
N ILE A 184 2.46 4.39 15.72
CA ILE A 184 3.59 3.51 15.39
C ILE A 184 3.19 2.27 14.58
N TYR A 185 1.91 1.88 14.63
CA TYR A 185 1.37 0.74 13.88
C TYR A 185 0.83 1.13 12.50
N ARG A 186 0.89 2.43 12.14
CA ARG A 186 0.38 2.98 10.87
C ARG A 186 -1.09 2.62 10.63
N GLU A 187 -1.89 2.61 11.69
CA GLU A 187 -3.31 2.29 11.62
C GLU A 187 -4.14 3.59 11.51
N GLY A 188 -5.37 3.48 11.01
CA GLY A 188 -6.29 4.62 10.93
C GLY A 188 -6.92 4.97 12.28
N LEU A 189 -8.02 5.75 12.27
CA LEU A 189 -8.70 6.28 13.47
C LEU A 189 -9.06 5.23 14.56
N ASN A 190 -9.30 3.97 14.18
CA ASN A 190 -9.68 2.89 15.09
C ASN A 190 -8.51 1.97 15.46
N GLY A 191 -7.28 2.42 15.21
CA GLY A 191 -6.07 1.64 15.41
C GLY A 191 -5.57 1.62 16.85
N LYS A 192 -4.51 0.83 17.05
CA LYS A 192 -3.66 0.88 18.23
C LYS A 192 -2.66 2.01 18.08
N TYR A 193 -2.31 2.63 19.19
CA TYR A 193 -1.29 3.66 19.28
C TYR A 193 -0.26 3.28 20.33
N GLY A 194 0.97 3.71 20.12
CA GLY A 194 2.05 3.62 21.10
C GLY A 194 2.06 4.81 22.05
N ASP A 195 3.20 5.01 22.69
CA ASP A 195 3.41 6.16 23.58
C ASP A 195 3.36 7.47 22.79
N SER A 196 2.69 8.46 23.37
CA SER A 196 2.57 9.78 22.75
C SER A 196 3.87 10.58 22.94
N PRO A 197 4.42 11.18 21.86
CA PRO A 197 5.54 12.09 21.97
C PRO A 197 5.24 13.24 22.94
N LYS A 198 6.24 13.67 23.69
CA LYS A 198 6.11 14.82 24.59
C LYS A 198 6.08 16.11 23.77
N ARG A 199 5.11 16.96 24.07
CA ARG A 199 5.02 18.31 23.50
C ARG A 199 6.00 19.26 24.18
N TYR A 200 6.66 20.09 23.37
CA TYR A 200 7.48 21.21 23.79
C TYR A 200 7.01 22.49 23.09
N LEU A 201 6.96 23.61 23.82
CA LEU A 201 6.68 24.93 23.24
C LEU A 201 7.96 25.67 22.83
N ASN A 202 9.09 25.26 23.40
CA ASN A 202 10.40 25.83 23.15
C ASN A 202 11.36 24.73 22.69
N TYR A 203 11.93 24.90 21.50
CA TYR A 203 12.87 23.91 20.93
C TYR A 203 14.09 23.69 21.83
N LYS A 204 14.52 24.69 22.61
CA LYS A 204 15.66 24.54 23.52
C LYS A 204 15.39 23.56 24.66
N GLU A 205 14.14 23.47 25.12
CA GLU A 205 13.74 22.47 26.12
C GLU A 205 13.70 21.06 25.50
N LEU A 206 13.26 20.95 24.24
CA LEU A 206 13.35 19.70 23.49
C LEU A 206 14.82 19.26 23.31
N LEU A 207 15.71 20.20 22.98
CA LEU A 207 17.15 19.92 22.85
C LEU A 207 17.82 19.52 24.17
N ALA A 208 17.29 19.99 25.30
CA ALA A 208 17.78 19.62 26.62
C ALA A 208 17.23 18.26 27.11
N ALA A 209 16.33 17.62 26.37
CA ALA A 209 15.71 16.38 26.79
C ALA A 209 16.66 15.19 26.60
N ASP A 210 16.77 14.36 27.64
CA ASP A 210 17.64 13.17 27.66
C ASP A 210 17.09 12.02 26.80
N ASP A 211 15.80 12.09 26.45
CA ASP A 211 15.06 11.12 25.64
C ASP A 211 15.01 11.48 24.15
N VAL A 212 15.93 12.32 23.68
CA VAL A 212 16.08 12.73 22.28
C VAL A 212 17.53 12.53 21.83
N ASP A 213 17.76 11.73 20.81
CA ASP A 213 19.09 11.45 20.25
C ASP A 213 19.38 12.32 19.02
N ALA A 214 18.35 12.54 18.19
CA ALA A 214 18.42 13.29 16.95
C ALA A 214 17.24 14.26 16.83
N VAL A 215 17.43 15.33 16.07
CA VAL A 215 16.35 16.26 15.71
C VAL A 215 16.15 16.40 14.22
N VAL A 216 14.89 16.51 13.83
CA VAL A 216 14.46 16.93 12.49
C VAL A 216 13.98 18.38 12.60
N ILE A 217 14.67 19.27 11.90
CA ILE A 217 14.35 20.71 11.88
C ILE A 217 13.60 21.01 10.59
N ALA A 218 12.33 21.38 10.73
CA ALA A 218 11.41 21.75 9.65
C ALA A 218 10.66 23.06 9.99
N SER A 219 11.35 23.95 10.70
CA SER A 219 10.88 25.30 11.02
C SER A 219 11.05 26.23 9.80
N PRO A 220 10.65 27.51 9.86
CA PRO A 220 10.93 28.44 8.76
C PRO A 220 12.44 28.67 8.56
N ASP A 221 12.87 28.82 7.31
CA ASP A 221 14.28 28.84 6.87
C ASP A 221 15.20 29.75 7.71
N HIS A 222 14.70 30.91 8.15
CA HIS A 222 15.48 31.88 8.92
C HIS A 222 15.86 31.38 10.33
N TRP A 223 15.22 30.33 10.85
CA TRP A 223 15.55 29.68 12.12
C TRP A 223 16.49 28.49 11.97
N HIS A 224 16.62 27.92 10.76
CA HIS A 224 17.40 26.71 10.50
C HIS A 224 18.82 26.78 11.04
N GLY A 225 19.55 27.85 10.73
CA GLY A 225 20.94 28.02 11.16
C GLY A 225 21.10 28.04 12.69
N GLN A 226 20.28 28.82 13.39
CA GLN A 226 20.35 28.93 14.85
C GLN A 226 19.96 27.61 15.53
N MET A 227 18.85 26.99 15.12
CA MET A 227 18.38 25.73 15.69
C MET A 227 19.38 24.59 15.46
N THR A 228 20.00 24.54 14.27
CA THR A 228 21.03 23.55 13.95
C THR A 228 22.26 23.71 14.84
N MET A 229 22.77 24.94 14.97
CA MET A 229 23.91 25.21 15.86
C MET A 229 23.60 24.84 17.32
N ASP A 230 22.40 25.16 17.80
CA ASP A 230 21.99 24.84 19.16
C ASP A 230 21.85 23.33 19.37
N ALA A 231 21.29 22.60 18.40
CA ALA A 231 21.16 21.15 18.44
C ALA A 231 22.53 20.45 18.48
N VAL A 232 23.47 20.87 17.63
CA VAL A 232 24.84 20.35 17.63
C VAL A 232 25.54 20.64 18.95
N ARG A 233 25.38 21.85 19.53
CA ARG A 233 25.93 22.19 20.85
C ARG A 233 25.34 21.35 21.97
N ALA A 234 24.06 20.96 21.85
CA ALA A 234 23.39 20.05 22.78
C ALA A 234 23.75 18.57 22.55
N GLY A 235 24.67 18.27 21.62
CA GLY A 235 25.11 16.92 21.32
C GLY A 235 24.09 16.07 20.56
N LYS A 236 23.11 16.69 19.90
CA LYS A 236 22.08 15.99 19.12
C LYS A 236 22.52 15.80 17.67
N HIS A 237 22.15 14.67 17.07
CA HIS A 237 22.24 14.51 15.62
C HIS A 237 21.19 15.40 14.93
N VAL A 238 21.47 15.86 13.71
CA VAL A 238 20.60 16.82 13.03
C VAL A 238 20.29 16.37 11.61
N TYR A 239 19.00 16.32 11.29
CA TYR A 239 18.48 16.41 9.94
C TYR A 239 17.85 17.81 9.76
N LEU A 240 18.22 18.50 8.70
CA LEU A 240 17.76 19.85 8.40
C LEU A 240 17.02 19.88 7.06
N GLU A 241 15.78 20.38 7.07
CA GLU A 241 15.03 20.65 5.83
C GLU A 241 15.68 21.78 5.01
N LYS A 242 15.44 21.78 3.69
CA LYS A 242 16.23 22.56 2.72
C LYS A 242 15.58 23.86 2.25
#